data_AF-A0A7S0L7Y4-F1
#
_entry.id   AF-A0A7S0L7Y4-F1
#
_cell.length_a   1.000
_cell.length_b   1.000
_cell.length_c   1.000
_cell.angle_alpha   90.00
_cell.angle_beta   90.00
_cell.angle_gamma   90.00
#
_symmetry.space_group_name_H-M   'P 1'
#
loop_
_entity.id
_entity.type
_entity.pdbx_description
1 polymer ?
#
loop_
_entity_poly.entity_id
_entity_poly.type
_entity_poly.pdbx_seq_one_letter_code
_entity_poly.pdbx_strand_id
1 'polypeptide(L)'
;FVVAFPVAPFAALLNNALETRVDATKLCVLSRRPEPRGAYDIGTWSDILNIMSFIAVMTNAALIVFETGRFRDDLTTAELYVLFIVAEHVIITLKFAIAYFVPDESEDLVEHRARQEYIVNVLINGMEDIEFGAAKEE
;
A
#
# COMPACT_ATOMS: atom_id res chain seq x y z
N PHE A 1 -12.80 6.16 10.83
CA PHE A 1 -13.68 5.51 11.82
C PHE A 1 -12.97 4.66 12.87
N VAL A 2 -11.70 4.27 12.72
CA VAL A 2 -11.03 3.43 13.73
C VAL A 2 -10.94 4.11 15.11
N VAL A 3 -10.87 5.44 15.13
CA VAL A 3 -10.90 6.24 16.37
C VAL A 3 -12.21 6.03 17.15
N ALA A 4 -13.34 5.89 16.45
CA ALA A 4 -14.65 5.68 17.07
C ALA A 4 -14.92 4.21 17.42
N PHE A 5 -14.32 3.27 16.68
CA PHE A 5 -14.44 1.84 16.94
C PHE A 5 -13.06 1.15 16.93
N PRO A 6 -12.32 1.18 18.05
CA PRO A 6 -10.93 0.70 18.11
C PRO A 6 -10.77 -0.81 17.90
N VAL A 7 -11.84 -1.60 18.11
CA VAL A 7 -11.82 -3.08 17.96
C VAL A 7 -11.94 -3.50 16.49
N ALA A 8 -12.24 -2.58 15.57
CA ALA A 8 -12.42 -2.88 14.14
C ALA A 8 -11.25 -3.66 13.51
N PRO A 9 -9.96 -3.31 13.75
CA PRO A 9 -8.84 -4.03 13.13
C PRO A 9 -8.74 -5.48 13.60
N PHE A 10 -9.05 -5.75 14.87
CA PHE A 10 -9.06 -7.11 15.40
C PHE A 10 -10.19 -7.95 14.79
N ALA A 11 -11.39 -7.37 14.66
CA ALA A 11 -12.50 -8.01 13.98
C ALA A 11 -12.18 -8.29 12.50
N ALA A 12 -11.55 -7.34 11.81
CA ALA A 12 -11.10 -7.52 10.43
C ALA A 12 -10.04 -8.61 10.29
N LEU A 13 -9.10 -8.70 11.24
CA LEU A 13 -8.09 -9.77 11.26
C LEU A 13 -8.74 -11.15 11.39
N LEU A 14 -9.67 -11.31 12.34
CA LEU A 14 -10.41 -12.56 12.52
C LEU A 14 -11.21 -12.90 11.26
N ASN A 15 -11.89 -11.92 10.67
CA ASN A 15 -12.63 -12.09 9.43
C ASN A 15 -11.70 -12.59 8.30
N ASN A 16 -10.56 -11.94 8.07
CA ASN A 16 -9.63 -12.31 6.99
C ASN A 16 -9.00 -13.70 7.19
N ALA A 17 -8.78 -14.11 8.44
CA ALA A 17 -8.30 -15.45 8.75
C ALA A 17 -9.32 -16.54 8.37
N LEU A 18 -10.61 -16.28 8.60
CA LEU A 18 -11.71 -17.15 8.17
C LEU A 18 -11.89 -17.09 6.65
N GLU A 19 -11.89 -15.88 6.08
CA GLU A 19 -12.12 -15.62 4.66
C GLU A 19 -11.11 -16.37 3.79
N THR A 20 -9.84 -16.43 4.21
CA THR A 20 -8.81 -17.21 3.51
C THR A 20 -9.22 -18.67 3.29
N ARG A 21 -9.90 -19.30 4.26
CA ARG A 21 -10.39 -20.69 4.15
C ARG A 21 -11.66 -20.78 3.32
N VAL A 22 -12.54 -19.79 3.45
CA VAL A 22 -13.78 -19.70 2.66
C VAL A 22 -13.46 -19.53 1.18
N ASP A 23 -12.57 -18.61 0.83
CA ASP A 23 -12.13 -18.36 -0.55
C ASP A 23 -11.39 -19.57 -1.14
N ALA A 24 -10.53 -20.24 -0.37
CA ALA A 24 -9.91 -21.48 -0.82
C ALA A 24 -10.95 -22.56 -1.14
N THR A 25 -11.96 -22.72 -0.30
CA THR A 25 -13.06 -23.67 -0.53
C THR A 25 -13.88 -23.27 -1.76
N LYS A 26 -14.17 -21.97 -1.91
CA LYS A 26 -14.89 -21.41 -3.05
C LYS A 26 -14.18 -21.71 -4.37
N LEU A 27 -12.86 -21.54 -4.43
CA LEU A 27 -12.06 -21.80 -5.62
C LEU A 27 -11.88 -23.30 -5.90
N CYS A 28 -11.67 -24.13 -4.88
CA CYS A 28 -11.35 -25.55 -5.06
C CYS A 28 -12.57 -26.45 -5.26
N VAL A 29 -13.72 -26.11 -4.64
CA VAL A 29 -14.90 -26.99 -4.58
C VAL A 29 -16.12 -26.37 -5.25
N LEU A 30 -16.30 -25.05 -5.14
CA LEU A 30 -17.56 -24.39 -5.54
C LEU A 30 -17.51 -23.68 -6.89
N SER A 31 -16.32 -23.53 -7.48
CA SER A 31 -16.11 -22.80 -8.73
C SER A 31 -15.50 -23.70 -9.80
N ARG A 32 -15.81 -23.43 -11.07
CA ARG A 32 -15.05 -24.02 -12.18
C ARG A 32 -13.65 -23.40 -12.23
N ARG A 33 -12.67 -24.17 -12.72
CA ARG A 33 -11.29 -23.72 -12.85
C ARG A 33 -11.23 -22.46 -13.76
N PRO A 34 -10.73 -21.32 -13.25
CA PRO A 34 -10.54 -20.13 -14.07
C PRO A 34 -9.36 -20.31 -15.03
N GLU A 35 -9.41 -19.60 -16.16
CA GLU A 35 -8.26 -19.51 -17.07
C GLU A 35 -7.15 -18.70 -16.40
N PRO A 36 -5.90 -19.22 -16.36
CA PRO A 36 -4.79 -18.49 -15.76
C PRO A 36 -4.49 -17.24 -16.57
N ARG A 37 -4.43 -16.10 -15.87
CA ARG A 37 -4.05 -14.80 -16.44
C ARG A 37 -2.82 -14.30 -15.70
N GLY A 38 -1.81 -13.84 -16.45
CA GLY A 38 -0.68 -13.14 -15.87
C GLY A 38 -1.10 -11.77 -15.35
N ALA A 39 -0.60 -11.39 -14.19
CA ALA A 39 -0.73 -10.05 -13.62
C ALA A 39 0.60 -9.67 -12.98
N TYR A 40 1.02 -8.42 -13.18
CA TYR A 40 2.23 -7.87 -12.55
C TYR A 40 1.95 -7.37 -11.13
N ASP A 41 0.75 -6.81 -10.92
CA ASP A 41 0.31 -6.21 -9.67
C ASP A 41 -1.19 -6.45 -9.41
N ILE A 42 -1.73 -5.84 -8.36
CA ILE A 42 -3.17 -5.88 -8.01
C ILE A 42 -4.03 -4.93 -8.86
N GLY A 43 -3.42 -4.18 -9.79
CA GLY A 43 -4.03 -3.20 -10.68
C GLY A 43 -4.58 -1.97 -9.96
N THR A 44 -5.68 -1.42 -10.51
CA THR A 44 -6.38 -0.21 -10.04
C THR A 44 -6.77 -0.26 -8.55
N TRP A 45 -6.84 -1.44 -7.95
CA TRP A 45 -7.08 -1.57 -6.51
C TRP A 45 -6.01 -0.87 -5.67
N SER A 46 -4.76 -0.79 -6.15
CA SER A 46 -3.71 -0.02 -5.48
C SER A 46 -4.07 1.46 -5.37
N ASP A 47 -4.52 2.06 -6.47
CA ASP A 47 -4.95 3.46 -6.50
C ASP A 47 -6.15 3.72 -5.60
N ILE A 48 -7.14 2.80 -5.63
CA ILE A 48 -8.33 2.88 -4.78
C ILE A 48 -7.94 2.83 -3.31
N LEU A 49 -7.08 1.91 -2.90
CA LEU A 49 -6.60 1.81 -1.52
C LEU A 49 -5.82 3.06 -1.10
N ASN A 50 -5.03 3.65 -2.01
CA ASN A 50 -4.32 4.89 -1.76
C ASN A 50 -5.30 6.05 -1.51
N ILE A 51 -6.30 6.24 -2.38
CA ILE A 51 -7.35 7.26 -2.22
C ILE A 51 -8.10 7.04 -0.90
N MET A 52 -8.49 5.80 -0.59
CA MET A 52 -9.16 5.45 0.66
C MET A 52 -8.31 5.81 1.88
N SER A 53 -6.99 5.67 1.80
CA SER A 53 -6.09 6.07 2.90
C SER A 53 -6.09 7.58 3.14
N PHE A 54 -6.18 8.42 2.10
CA PHE A 54 -6.31 9.88 2.26
C PHE A 54 -7.65 10.24 2.90
N ILE A 55 -8.75 9.65 2.43
CA ILE A 55 -10.08 9.84 3.03
C ILE A 55 -10.09 9.40 4.50
N ALA A 56 -9.36 8.33 4.83
CA ALA A 56 -9.23 7.86 6.20
C ALA A 56 -8.51 8.88 7.10
N VAL A 57 -7.48 9.57 6.62
CA VAL A 57 -6.82 10.66 7.38
C VAL A 57 -7.84 11.77 7.67
N MET A 58 -8.53 12.26 6.63
CA MET A 58 -9.49 13.35 6.76
C MET A 58 -10.60 13.02 7.76
N THR A 59 -11.22 11.85 7.60
CA THR A 59 -12.37 11.44 8.43
C THR A 59 -11.97 11.15 9.88
N ASN A 60 -10.82 10.53 10.14
CA ASN A 60 -10.39 10.27 11.51
C ASN A 60 -9.95 11.56 12.22
N ALA A 61 -9.24 12.46 11.52
CA ALA A 61 -8.87 13.76 12.07
C ALA A 61 -10.12 14.59 12.43
N ALA A 62 -11.13 14.60 11.55
CA ALA A 62 -12.38 15.31 11.80
C ALA A 62 -13.12 14.76 13.02
N LEU A 63 -13.21 13.43 13.15
CA LEU A 63 -13.82 12.81 14.33
C LEU A 63 -13.09 13.20 15.63
N ILE A 64 -11.76 13.23 15.62
CA ILE A 64 -10.98 13.63 16.80
C ILE A 64 -11.25 15.10 17.15
N VAL A 65 -11.12 16.00 16.19
CA VAL A 65 -11.16 17.45 16.47
C VAL A 65 -12.57 17.95 16.77
N PHE A 66 -13.57 17.50 16.01
CA PHE A 66 -14.92 18.06 16.08
C PHE A 66 -15.90 17.24 16.94
N GLU A 67 -15.75 15.91 16.98
CA GLU A 67 -16.76 15.04 17.62
C GLU A 67 -16.39 14.59 19.03
N THR A 68 -15.12 14.41 19.37
CA THR A 68 -14.75 13.91 20.72
C THR A 68 -15.05 14.91 21.85
N GLY A 69 -15.37 16.17 21.52
CA GLY A 69 -15.63 17.24 22.50
C GLY A 69 -14.39 17.70 23.29
N ARG A 70 -13.27 16.97 23.22
CA ARG A 70 -12.06 17.22 24.02
C ARG A 70 -11.51 18.63 23.85
N PHE A 71 -11.61 19.19 22.66
CA PHE A 71 -11.04 20.49 22.30
C PHE A 71 -12.08 21.61 22.24
N ARG A 72 -13.37 21.27 22.35
CA ARG A 72 -14.47 22.17 22.06
C ARG A 72 -14.66 23.26 23.12
N ASP A 73 -14.37 22.93 24.37
CA ASP A 73 -14.52 23.87 25.50
C ASP A 73 -13.25 24.71 25.73
N ASP A 74 -12.09 24.24 25.23
CA ASP A 74 -10.79 24.86 25.45
C ASP A 74 -10.35 25.80 24.30
N LEU A 75 -10.87 25.60 23.09
CA LEU A 75 -10.40 26.28 21.86
C LEU A 75 -11.55 26.98 21.13
N THR A 76 -11.22 28.10 20.48
CA THR A 76 -12.14 28.78 19.56
C THR A 76 -12.35 27.95 18.28
N THR A 77 -13.45 28.22 17.57
CA THR A 77 -13.74 27.56 16.30
C THR A 77 -12.61 27.72 15.27
N ALA A 78 -11.97 28.89 15.23
CA ALA A 78 -10.83 29.13 14.32
C ALA A 78 -9.62 28.25 14.68
N GLU A 79 -9.30 28.13 15.97
CA GLU A 79 -8.20 27.29 16.43
C GLU A 79 -8.46 25.79 16.19
N LEU A 80 -9.72 25.33 16.26
CA LEU A 80 -10.09 23.96 15.90
C LEU A 80 -9.83 23.66 14.42
N TYR A 81 -10.20 24.58 13.51
CA TYR A 81 -9.89 24.40 12.09
C TYR A 81 -8.39 24.40 11.81
N VAL A 82 -7.62 25.27 12.49
CA VAL A 82 -6.15 25.27 12.39
C VAL A 82 -5.58 23.95 12.91
N LEU A 83 -6.04 23.46 14.07
CA LEU A 83 -5.63 22.18 14.64
C LEU A 83 -5.91 21.02 13.68
N PHE A 84 -7.10 21.00 13.08
CA PHE A 84 -7.49 20.01 12.08
C PHE A 84 -6.55 20.02 10.87
N ILE A 85 -6.34 21.19 10.25
CA ILE A 85 -5.47 21.33 9.08
C ILE A 85 -4.03 20.91 9.40
N VAL A 86 -3.50 21.33 10.55
CA VAL A 86 -2.14 20.98 10.98
C VAL A 86 -2.03 19.47 11.21
N ALA A 87 -2.97 18.86 11.92
CA ALA A 87 -2.98 17.42 12.18
C ALA A 87 -3.01 16.60 10.88
N GLU A 88 -3.84 17.01 9.91
CA GLU A 88 -3.89 16.38 8.59
C GLU A 88 -2.56 16.49 7.84
N HIS A 89 -1.99 17.69 7.75
CA HIS A 89 -0.73 17.91 7.02
C HIS A 89 0.43 17.14 7.64
N VAL A 90 0.48 17.00 8.97
CA VAL A 90 1.50 16.19 9.66
C VAL A 90 1.38 14.72 9.26
N ILE A 91 0.17 14.14 9.28
CA ILE A 91 -0.05 12.73 8.94
C ILE A 91 0.20 12.47 7.46
N ILE A 92 -0.24 13.37 6.58
CA ILE A 92 -0.02 13.26 5.14
C ILE A 92 1.48 13.37 4.81
N THR A 93 2.20 14.32 5.44
CA THR A 93 3.65 14.45 5.28
C THR A 93 4.36 13.18 5.73
N LEU A 94 3.95 12.60 6.85
CA LEU A 94 4.49 11.32 7.32
C LEU A 94 4.22 10.18 6.33
N LYS A 95 3.02 10.09 5.75
CA LYS A 95 2.69 9.11 4.71
C LYS A 95 3.62 9.24 3.50
N PHE A 96 3.84 10.46 3.00
CA PHE A 96 4.76 10.70 1.88
C PHE A 96 6.22 10.41 2.25
N ALA A 97 6.64 10.77 3.46
CA ALA A 97 7.99 10.46 3.94
C ALA A 97 8.23 8.94 3.97
N ILE A 98 7.28 8.15 4.50
CA ILE A 98 7.38 6.70 4.51
C ILE A 98 7.44 6.15 3.08
N ALA A 99 6.58 6.63 2.18
CA ALA A 99 6.60 6.21 0.78
C ALA A 99 7.90 6.57 0.06
N TYR A 100 8.59 7.64 0.47
CA TYR A 100 9.89 8.02 -0.08
C TYR A 100 11.04 7.16 0.47
N PHE A 101 11.01 6.82 1.76
CA PHE A 101 12.10 6.08 2.41
C PHE A 101 12.01 4.56 2.23
N VAL A 102 10.82 4.02 1.99
CA VAL A 102 10.61 2.58 1.79
C VAL A 102 10.63 2.29 0.30
N PRO A 103 11.65 1.56 -0.22
CA PRO A 103 11.69 1.18 -1.63
C PRO A 103 10.58 0.18 -1.96
N ASP A 104 9.96 0.33 -3.13
CA ASP A 104 8.86 -0.54 -3.59
C ASP A 104 9.31 -1.98 -3.92
N GLU A 105 10.56 -2.14 -4.37
CA GLU A 105 11.18 -3.42 -4.67
C GLU A 105 12.30 -3.73 -3.66
N SER A 106 12.40 -4.98 -3.22
CA SER A 106 13.50 -5.41 -2.34
C SER A 106 14.79 -5.65 -3.13
N GLU A 107 15.94 -5.47 -2.47
CA GLU A 107 17.28 -5.62 -3.08
C GLU A 107 17.47 -7.00 -3.73
N ASP A 108 17.06 -8.08 -3.06
CA ASP A 108 17.12 -9.43 -3.61
C ASP A 108 16.42 -9.56 -4.97
N LEU A 109 15.28 -8.90 -5.15
CA LEU A 109 14.51 -8.94 -6.40
C LEU A 109 15.23 -8.19 -7.52
N VAL A 110 15.86 -7.06 -7.20
CA VAL A 110 16.68 -6.30 -8.15
C VAL A 110 17.87 -7.14 -8.61
N GLU A 111 18.56 -7.81 -7.69
CA GLU A 111 19.66 -8.72 -8.03
C GLU A 111 19.19 -9.92 -8.86
N HIS A 112 18.05 -10.51 -8.52
CA HIS A 112 17.47 -11.61 -9.29
C HIS A 112 17.11 -11.19 -10.72
N ARG A 113 16.49 -10.01 -10.89
CA ARG A 113 16.17 -9.45 -12.21
C ARG A 113 17.44 -9.17 -13.01
N ALA A 114 18.45 -8.53 -12.40
CA ALA A 114 19.73 -8.25 -13.05
C ALA A 114 20.45 -9.53 -13.51
N ARG A 115 20.41 -10.60 -12.70
CA ARG A 115 20.94 -11.92 -13.09
C ARG A 115 20.17 -12.52 -14.27
N GLN A 116 18.84 -12.43 -14.26
CA GLN A 116 18.02 -12.93 -15.37
C GLN A 116 18.31 -12.18 -16.67
N GLU A 117 18.42 -10.85 -16.61
CA GLU A 117 18.77 -10.01 -17.76
C GLU A 117 20.16 -10.38 -18.33
N TYR A 118 21.14 -10.60 -17.46
CA TYR A 118 22.46 -11.07 -17.89
C TYR A 118 22.38 -12.42 -18.60
N ILE A 119 21.72 -13.42 -18.01
CA ILE A 119 21.58 -14.77 -18.59
C ILE A 119 20.88 -14.70 -19.95
N VAL A 120 19.82 -13.90 -20.08
CA VAL A 120 19.08 -13.73 -21.34
C VAL A 120 19.97 -13.10 -22.40
N ASN A 121 20.71 -12.04 -22.07
CA ASN A 121 21.55 -11.36 -23.06
C ASN A 121 22.74 -12.21 -23.53
N VAL A 122 23.37 -12.96 -22.63
CA VAL A 122 24.49 -13.84 -22.99
C VAL A 122 24.02 -15.09 -23.73
N LEU A 123 23.02 -15.81 -23.19
CA LEU A 123 22.62 -17.12 -23.75
C LEU A 123 21.65 -17.03 -24.91
N ILE A 124 20.72 -16.06 -24.90
CA ILE A 124 19.68 -15.95 -25.93
C ILE A 124 20.12 -14.96 -27.01
N ASN A 125 20.60 -13.78 -26.61
CA ASN A 125 20.99 -12.74 -27.55
C ASN A 125 22.44 -12.90 -28.05
N GLY A 126 23.23 -13.79 -27.45
CA GLY A 126 24.59 -14.11 -27.88
C GLY A 126 25.59 -12.98 -27.64
N MET A 127 25.29 -12.07 -26.71
CA MET A 127 26.13 -10.92 -26.37
C MET A 127 27.38 -11.40 -25.61
N GLU A 128 28.56 -10.92 -25.98
CA GLU A 128 29.78 -11.21 -25.22
C GLU A 128 29.78 -10.44 -23.89
N ASP A 129 30.37 -11.02 -22.84
CA ASP A 129 30.38 -10.43 -21.49
C ASP A 129 30.93 -8.99 -21.46
N ILE A 130 31.90 -8.69 -22.33
CA ILE A 130 32.54 -7.38 -22.47
C ILE A 130 31.55 -6.36 -23.05
N GLU A 131 30.75 -6.78 -24.05
CA GLU A 131 29.76 -5.92 -24.69
C GLU A 131 28.58 -5.62 -23.76
N PHE A 132 28.16 -6.60 -22.96
CA PHE A 132 27.11 -6.39 -21.95
C PHE A 132 27.56 -5.42 -20.85
N GLY A 133 28.81 -5.50 -20.41
CA GLY A 133 29.40 -4.56 -19.44
C GLY A 133 29.41 -3.12 -19.96
N ALA A 134 29.85 -2.91 -21.20
CA ALA A 134 29.85 -1.60 -21.84
C ALA A 134 28.43 -1.01 -22.03
N ALA A 135 27.44 -1.84 -22.39
CA ALA A 135 26.07 -1.41 -22.60
C ALA A 135 25.34 -0.97 -21.30
N LYS A 136 25.85 -1.32 -20.11
CA LYS A 136 25.26 -0.95 -18.82
C LYS A 136 25.80 0.39 -18.29
N GLU A 137 26.91 0.87 -18.83
CA GLU A 137 27.56 2.12 -18.41
C GLU A 137 27.12 3.36 -19.22
N GLU A 138 26.43 3.17 -20.35
CA GLU A 138 25.76 4.22 -21.14
C GLU A 138 24.31 4.51 -20.68
#